data_AF-A0A945N743-F1
#
_entry.id   AF-A0A945N743-F1
#
_cell.length_a   1.000
_cell.length_b   1.000
_cell.length_c   1.000
_cell.angle_alpha   90.00
_cell.angle_beta   90.00
_cell.angle_gamma   90.00
#
_symmetry.space_group_name_H-M   'P 1'
#
loop_
_entity.id
_entity.type
_entity.pdbx_description
1 polymer ?
#
loop_
_entity_poly.entity_id
_entity_poly.type
_entity_poly.pdbx_seq_one_letter_code
_entity_poly.pdbx_strand_id
1 'polypeptide(L)' 'MEAFRQEIILSSVVIYMVFCVAVGLWAMRRTHSPSDFFIAGRSLGPLVVALAIFSSTLSGFGFVGG' A
#
# COMPACT_ATOMS: atom_id res chain seq x y z
N MET A 1 -25.07 14.53 10.53
CA MET A 1 -23.81 13.79 10.32
C MET A 1 -24.04 12.30 10.05
N GLU A 2 -25.08 11.65 10.60
CA GLU A 2 -25.40 10.24 10.30
C GLU A 2 -25.81 9.98 8.84
N ALA A 3 -26.51 10.92 8.20
CA ALA A 3 -27.02 10.75 6.84
C ALA A 3 -25.94 10.64 5.74
N PHE A 4 -24.71 11.09 6.00
CA PHE A 4 -23.60 11.06 5.03
C PHE A 4 -22.51 10.04 5.38
N ARG A 5 -22.73 9.24 6.44
CA ARG A 5 -21.70 8.35 6.99
C ARG A 5 -21.26 7.32 5.95
N GLN A 6 -22.21 6.76 5.21
CA GLN A 6 -21.93 5.74 4.21
C GLN A 6 -21.16 6.32 3.01
N GLU A 7 -21.57 7.50 2.54
CA GLU A 7 -20.94 8.22 1.43
C GLU A 7 -19.49 8.60 1.78
N ILE A 8 -19.23 9.04 3.01
CA ILE A 8 -17.88 9.36 3.49
C ILE A 8 -17.02 8.10 3.57
N ILE A 9 -17.55 6.99 4.09
CA ILE A 9 -16.80 5.72 4.19
C ILE A 9 -16.47 5.21 2.78
N LEU A 10 -17.45 5.11 1.89
CA LEU A 10 -17.26 4.58 0.55
C LEU A 10 -16.31 5.46 -0.27
N SER A 11 -16.46 6.79 -0.21
CA SER A 11 -15.55 7.71 -0.89
C SER A 11 -14.12 7.58 -0.36
N SER A 12 -13.92 7.46 0.96
CA SER A 12 -12.58 7.25 1.55
C SER A 12 -11.94 5.95 1.07
N VAL A 13 -12.71 4.86 1.02
CA VAL A 13 -12.22 3.55 0.52
C VAL A 13 -11.85 3.64 -0.96
N VAL A 14 -12.68 4.28 -1.78
CA VAL A 14 -12.40 4.47 -3.21
C VAL A 14 -11.15 5.31 -3.41
N ILE A 15 -11.00 6.41 -2.67
CA ILE A 15 -9.80 7.27 -2.72
C ILE A 15 -8.55 6.48 -2.35
N TYR A 16 -8.60 5.69 -1.27
CA TYR A 16 -7.49 4.84 -0.85
C TYR A 16 -7.10 3.84 -1.94
N MET A 17 -8.09 3.18 -2.56
CA MET A 17 -7.84 2.21 -3.63
C MET A 17 -7.19 2.86 -4.85
N VAL A 18 -7.71 4.01 -5.29
CA VAL A 18 -7.15 4.78 -6.41
C VAL A 18 -5.71 5.21 -6.10
N PHE A 19 -5.45 5.65 -4.87
CA PHE A 19 -4.12 6.02 -4.43
C PHE A 19 -3.14 4.83 -4.51
N CYS A 20 -3.52 3.65 -4.01
CA CYS A 20 -2.70 2.44 -4.11
C CYS A 20 -2.37 2.07 -5.57
N VAL A 21 -3.35 2.14 -6.47
CA VAL A 21 -3.15 1.88 -7.90
C VAL A 21 -2.21 2.92 -8.52
N ALA A 22 -2.40 4.21 -8.21
CA ALA A 22 -1.55 5.27 -8.72
C ALA A 22 -0.08 5.10 -8.31
N VAL A 23 0.17 4.73 -7.05
CA VAL A 23 1.52 4.43 -6.54
C VAL A 23 2.10 3.21 -7.26
N GLY A 24 1.31 2.16 -7.48
CA GLY A 24 1.73 0.97 -8.23
C GLY A 24 2.15 1.31 -9.66
N LEU A 25 1.33 2.06 -10.40
CA LEU A 25 1.63 2.49 -11.77
C LEU A 25 2.88 3.39 -11.84
N TRP A 26 3.05 4.26 -10.85
CA TRP A 26 4.24 5.11 -10.75
C TRP A 26 5.51 4.28 -10.47
N ALA A 27 5.44 3.30 -9.58
CA ALA A 27 6.55 2.40 -9.27
C ALA A 27 6.92 1.54 -10.49
N MET A 28 5.93 1.00 -11.19
CA MET A 28 6.12 0.22 -12.43
C MET A 28 6.90 0.99 -13.49
N ARG A 29 6.63 2.30 -13.63
CA ARG A 29 7.37 3.16 -14.58
C ARG A 29 8.84 3.33 -14.23
N ARG A 30 9.25 3.04 -13.00
CA ARG A 30 10.65 3.15 -12.54
C ARG A 30 11.38 1.81 -12.47
N THR A 31 10.68 0.71 -12.69
CA THR A 31 11.28 -0.62 -12.72
C THR A 31 11.87 -0.88 -14.11
N HIS A 32 13.19 -0.82 -14.24
CA HIS A 32 13.89 -1.07 -15.51
C HIS A 32 14.70 -2.37 -15.51
N SER A 33 14.97 -2.95 -14.33
CA SER A 33 15.76 -4.17 -14.16
C SER A 33 15.09 -5.16 -13.19
N PRO A 34 15.37 -6.47 -13.30
CA PRO A 34 14.95 -7.45 -12.29
C PRO A 34 15.40 -7.09 -10.86
N SER A 35 16.58 -6.49 -10.71
CA SER A 35 17.06 -6.01 -9.40
C SER A 35 16.16 -4.93 -8.79
N ASP A 36 15.55 -4.11 -9.64
CA ASP A 36 14.67 -3.03 -9.23
C ASP A 36 13.29 -3.57 -8.84
N PHE A 37 12.88 -4.68 -9.45
CA PHE A 37 11.64 -5.36 -9.12
C PHE A 37 11.72 -6.08 -7.76
N PHE A 38 12.81 -6.80 -7.50
CA PHE A 38 12.92 -7.62 -6.27
C PHE A 38 13.32 -6.83 -5.03
N ILE A 39 14.11 -5.77 -5.18
CA ILE A 39 14.70 -5.07 -4.02
C ILE A 39 14.72 -3.54 -4.19
N ALA A 40 13.96 -3.01 -5.17
CA ALA A 40 13.97 -1.59 -5.51
C ALA A 40 15.40 -1.06 -5.72
N GLY A 41 16.28 -1.85 -6.35
CA GLY A 41 17.65 -1.46 -6.66
C GLY A 41 18.52 -1.24 -5.41
N ARG A 42 18.10 -1.73 -4.24
CA ARG A 42 18.72 -1.50 -2.92
C ARG A 42 18.73 -0.02 -2.50
N SER A 43 17.86 0.80 -3.10
CA SER A 43 17.80 2.24 -2.80
C SER A 43 16.87 2.58 -1.63
N LEU A 44 16.07 1.62 -1.14
CA LEU A 44 15.17 1.83 -0.01
C LEU A 44 15.95 1.70 1.31
N GLY A 45 15.93 2.75 2.13
CA GLY A 45 16.61 2.77 3.42
C GLY A 45 16.05 1.74 4.42
N PRO A 46 16.82 1.37 5.47
CA PRO A 46 16.44 0.32 6.42
C PRO A 46 15.06 0.50 7.07
N LEU A 47 14.67 1.74 7.37
CA LEU A 47 13.39 2.05 7.98
C LEU A 47 12.21 1.72 7.06
N VAL A 48 12.32 2.03 5.76
CA VAL A 48 11.27 1.75 4.77
C VAL A 48 11.11 0.24 4.58
N VAL A 49 12.23 -0.48 4.55
CA VAL A 49 12.24 -1.94 4.46
C VAL A 49 11.60 -2.57 5.71
N ALA A 50 11.94 -2.10 6.90
CA ALA A 50 11.34 -2.60 8.15
C ALA A 50 9.82 -2.39 8.19
N LEU A 51 9.33 -1.21 7.77
CA LEU A 51 7.89 -0.94 7.67
C LEU A 51 7.18 -1.83 6.65
N ALA A 52 7.81 -2.09 5.50
CA ALA A 52 7.24 -2.99 4.49
C ALA A 52 7.11 -4.43 5.02
N ILE A 53 8.12 -4.92 5.75
CA ILE A 53 8.09 -6.25 6.39
C ILE A 53 6.99 -6.30 7.46
N PHE A 54 6.90 -5.27 8.29
CA PHE A 54 5.86 -5.17 9.32
C PHE A 54 4.45 -5.16 8.69
N SER A 55 4.23 -4.33 7.67
CA SER A 55 2.97 -4.31 6.92
C SER A 55 2.64 -5.64 6.26
N SER A 56 3.63 -6.37 5.77
CA SER A 56 3.43 -7.68 5.14
C SER A 56 3.03 -8.77 6.15
N THR A 57 3.38 -8.57 7.42
CA THR A 57 3.03 -9.49 8.52
C THR A 57 1.60 -9.26 9.01
N LEU A 58 1.10 -8.02 8.91
CA LEU A 58 -0.26 -7.65 9.30
C LEU A 58 -1.27 -8.05 8.22
N SER A 59 -1.98 -9.15 8.42
CA SER A 59 -3.09 -9.55 7.55
C SER A 59 -4.45 -9.12 8.12
N GLY A 60 -5.46 -9.01 7.26
CA GLY A 60 -6.84 -8.74 7.70
C GLY A 60 -7.37 -9.77 8.70
N PHE A 61 -6.90 -11.02 8.61
CA PHE A 61 -7.18 -12.08 9.58
C PHE A 61 -6.52 -11.78 10.94
N GLY A 62 -5.26 -11.34 10.94
CA GLY A 62 -4.55 -10.93 12.17
C GLY A 62 -5.11 -9.66 12.83
N PHE A 63 -5.76 -8.78 12.07
CA PHE A 63 -6.35 -7.54 12.60
C PHE A 63 -7.82 -7.70 13.05
N VAL A 64 -8.64 -8.44 12.29
CA VAL A 64 -10.06 -8.67 12.62
C VAL A 64 -10.21 -9.72 13.73
N GLY A 65 -9.19 -10.57 13.92
CA GLY A 65 -9.18 -11.62 14.93
C GLY A 65 -9.82 -12.90 14.39
N GLY A 66 -8.99 -13.91 14.18
CA GLY A 66 -9.40 -15.31 14.10
C GLY A 66 -9.12 -16.02 15.42
#